data_AF-A0A2G6BD15-F1
#
_entry.id   AF-A0A2G6BD15-F1
#
_cell.length_a   1.000
_cell.length_b   1.000
_cell.length_c   1.000
_cell.angle_alpha   90.00
_cell.angle_beta   90.00
_cell.angle_gamma   90.00
#
_symmetry.space_group_name_H-M   'P 1'
#
loop_
_entity.id
_entity.type
_entity.pdbx_description
1 polymer ?
#
loop_
_entity_poly.entity_id
_entity_poly.type
_entity_poly.pdbx_seq_one_letter_code
_entity_poly.pdbx_strand_id
1 'polypeptide(L)'
;MLIMLLIMVGFIGLGIMFMNGKGAMIIAGYNTMSPVEKEKYDEVALCKFMGKMMFALSFSMVFGYLVIYTITIRCSTLVLFYLLRSLYLRLCI
;
A
#
# COMPACT_ATOMS: atom_id res chain seq x y z
N MET A 1 -3.21 5.19 10.83
CA MET A 1 -1.75 5.07 10.60
C MET A 1 -1.23 3.68 10.92
N LEU A 2 -1.41 3.18 12.14
CA LEU A 2 -0.95 1.84 12.53
C LEU A 2 -1.51 0.70 11.65
N ILE A 3 -2.82 0.70 11.39
CA ILE A 3 -3.46 -0.33 10.54
C ILE A 3 -2.86 -0.37 9.13
N MET A 4 -2.61 0.79 8.51
CA MET A 4 -1.99 0.86 7.18
C MET A 4 -0.55 0.32 7.19
N LEU A 5 0.22 0.62 8.24
CA LEU A 5 1.57 0.06 8.41
C LEU A 5 1.53 -1.47 8.50
N LEU A 6 0.60 -2.02 9.29
CA LEU A 6 0.43 -3.48 9.42
C LEU A 6 0.07 -4.14 8.08
N ILE A 7 -0.84 -3.53 7.32
CA ILE A 7 -1.22 -4.01 5.98
C ILE A 7 -0.01 -3.98 5.02
N MET A 8 0.76 -2.88 5.01
CA MET A 8 1.94 -2.76 4.16
C MET A 8 3.01 -3.81 4.49
N VAL A 9 3.28 -4.03 5.78
CA VAL A 9 4.21 -5.09 6.22
C VAL A 9 3.69 -6.47 5.84
N GLY A 10 2.38 -6.70 5.97
CA GLY A 10 1.73 -7.93 5.51
C GLY A 10 1.93 -8.18 4.02
N PHE A 11 1.72 -7.18 3.16
CA PHE A 11 1.96 -7.29 1.72
C PHE A 11 3.43 -7.49 1.37
N ILE A 12 4.36 -6.85 2.08
CA ILE A 12 5.80 -7.11 1.90
C ILE A 12 6.12 -8.56 2.26
N GLY A 13 5.62 -9.05 3.40
CA GLY A 13 5.80 -10.44 3.84
C GLY A 13 5.24 -11.45 2.84
N LEU A 14 4.02 -11.24 2.36
CA LEU A 14 3.41 -12.05 1.29
C LEU A 14 4.22 -11.97 -0.01
N GLY A 15 4.68 -10.78 -0.38
CA GLY A 15 5.55 -10.58 -1.55
C GLY A 15 6.82 -11.42 -1.47
N ILE A 16 7.51 -11.41 -0.33
CA ILE A 16 8.71 -12.23 -0.08
C ILE A 16 8.38 -13.72 -0.14
N MET A 17 7.29 -14.16 0.50
CA MET A 17 6.83 -15.55 0.46
C MET A 17 6.59 -16.03 -0.98
N PHE A 18 5.88 -15.22 -1.77
CA PHE A 18 5.57 -15.51 -3.16
C PHE A 18 6.78 -15.47 -4.09
N MET A 19 7.73 -14.56 -3.88
CA MET A 19 8.96 -14.50 -4.67
C MET A 19 9.83 -15.75 -4.50
N ASN A 20 9.73 -16.42 -3.35
CA ASN A 20 10.36 -17.71 -3.09
C ASN A 20 9.62 -18.90 -3.73
N GLY A 21 8.61 -18.65 -4.58
CA GLY A 21 7.81 -19.69 -5.22
C GLY A 21 6.86 -20.43 -4.28
N LYS A 22 6.55 -19.85 -3.11
CA LYS A 22 5.66 -20.45 -2.10
C LYS A 22 4.31 -19.75 -2.07
N GLY A 23 3.32 -20.39 -1.47
CA GLY A 23 2.02 -19.76 -1.20
C GLY A 23 0.98 -19.90 -2.31
N ALA A 24 1.19 -20.74 -3.31
CA ALA A 24 0.18 -20.95 -4.36
C ALA A 24 -1.19 -21.38 -3.78
N MET A 25 -1.19 -22.12 -2.66
CA MET A 25 -2.39 -22.54 -1.94
C MET A 25 -3.30 -21.39 -1.46
N ILE A 26 -2.76 -20.18 -1.25
CA ILE A 26 -3.56 -19.00 -0.86
C ILE A 26 -4.02 -18.16 -2.05
N ILE A 27 -3.58 -18.49 -3.27
CA ILE A 27 -4.06 -17.84 -4.49
C ILE A 27 -5.43 -18.43 -4.80
N ALA A 28 -6.51 -17.73 -4.45
CA ALA A 28 -7.88 -18.25 -4.53
C ALA A 28 -8.20 -18.90 -5.88
N GLY A 29 -7.93 -18.21 -6.99
CA GLY A 29 -8.20 -18.73 -8.33
C GLY A 29 -7.38 -19.97 -8.71
N TYR A 30 -6.16 -20.11 -8.16
CA TYR A 30 -5.38 -21.33 -8.32
C TYR A 30 -5.90 -22.42 -7.39
N ASN A 31 -6.18 -22.13 -6.12
CA ASN A 31 -6.61 -23.12 -5.13
C ASN A 31 -7.97 -23.77 -5.48
N THR A 32 -8.90 -23.00 -6.05
CA THR A 32 -10.24 -23.49 -6.49
C THR A 32 -10.22 -24.22 -7.83
N MET A 33 -9.10 -24.18 -8.55
CA MET A 33 -8.95 -24.82 -9.87
C MET A 33 -8.88 -26.35 -9.72
N SER A 34 -9.43 -27.07 -10.70
CA SER A 34 -9.36 -28.53 -10.73
C SER A 34 -7.91 -29.02 -10.87
N PRO A 35 -7.55 -30.24 -10.41
CA PRO A 35 -6.18 -30.75 -10.53
C PRO A 35 -5.64 -30.73 -11.96
N VAL A 36 -6.47 -31.12 -12.94
CA VAL A 36 -6.13 -31.16 -14.37
C VAL A 36 -5.86 -29.76 -14.93
N GLU A 37 -6.56 -28.74 -14.43
CA GLU A 37 -6.30 -27.36 -14.84
C GLU A 37 -5.08 -26.76 -14.15
N LYS A 38 -4.83 -27.10 -12.87
CA LYS A 38 -3.63 -26.67 -12.13
C LYS A 38 -2.34 -27.07 -12.83
N GLU A 39 -2.27 -28.30 -13.36
CA GLU A 39 -1.11 -28.82 -14.10
C GLU A 39 -0.73 -27.99 -15.35
N LYS A 40 -1.65 -27.17 -15.87
CA LYS A 40 -1.38 -26.28 -17.02
C LYS A 40 -0.59 -25.03 -16.64
N TYR A 41 -0.47 -24.71 -15.35
CA TYR A 41 0.18 -23.50 -14.86
C TYR A 41 1.54 -23.83 -14.24
N ASP A 42 2.52 -22.96 -14.48
CA ASP A 42 3.76 -22.94 -13.71
C ASP A 42 3.49 -22.26 -12.36
N GLU A 43 3.37 -23.08 -11.31
CA GLU A 43 3.11 -22.62 -9.94
C GLU A 43 4.15 -21.60 -9.45
N VAL A 44 5.43 -21.82 -9.76
CA VAL A 44 6.53 -20.95 -9.30
C VAL A 44 6.48 -19.61 -10.04
N ALA A 45 6.23 -19.62 -11.35
CA ALA A 45 6.05 -18.40 -12.12
C ALA A 45 4.81 -17.61 -11.66
N LEU A 46 3.70 -18.30 -11.38
CA LEU A 46 2.47 -17.71 -10.85
C LEU A 46 2.71 -17.07 -9.48
N CYS A 47 3.38 -17.77 -8.57
CA CYS A 47 3.79 -17.23 -7.28
C CYS A 47 4.66 -15.98 -7.46
N LYS A 48 5.71 -16.02 -8.29
CA LYS A 48 6.57 -14.85 -8.53
C LYS A 48 5.81 -13.66 -9.13
N PHE A 49 4.84 -13.91 -10.01
CA PHE A 49 3.97 -12.85 -10.52
C PHE A 49 3.15 -12.21 -9.39
N MET A 50 2.52 -13.04 -8.54
CA MET A 50 1.78 -12.55 -7.39
C MET A 50 2.68 -11.77 -6.41
N GLY A 51 3.91 -12.22 -6.21
CA GLY A 51 4.90 -11.53 -5.38
C GLY A 51 5.22 -10.11 -5.87
N LYS A 52 5.43 -9.95 -7.18
CA LYS A 52 5.60 -8.61 -7.80
C LYS A 52 4.38 -7.72 -7.60
N MET A 53 3.17 -8.29 -7.72
CA MET A 53 1.93 -7.55 -7.47
C MET A 53 1.82 -7.07 -6.01
N MET A 54 2.17 -7.92 -5.04
CA MET A 54 2.17 -7.54 -3.62
C MET A 54 3.14 -6.38 -3.33
N PHE A 55 4.33 -6.40 -3.93
CA PHE A 55 5.28 -5.28 -3.80
C PHE A 55 4.79 -4.01 -4.49
N ALA A 56 4.17 -4.11 -5.67
CA ALA A 56 3.59 -2.96 -6.35
C ALA A 56 2.47 -2.30 -5.51
N LEU A 57 1.63 -3.11 -4.87
CA LEU A 57 0.59 -2.64 -3.94
C LEU A 57 1.18 -1.99 -2.69
N SER A 58 2.21 -2.60 -2.08
CA SER A 58 2.86 -2.01 -0.92
C SER A 58 3.52 -0.66 -1.27
N PHE A 59 4.20 -0.59 -2.42
CA PHE A 59 4.80 0.66 -2.90
C PHE A 59 3.75 1.75 -3.16
N SER A 60 2.62 1.42 -3.79
CA SER A 60 1.57 2.40 -4.05
C SER A 60 0.93 2.92 -2.76
N MET A 61 0.80 2.07 -1.73
CA MET A 61 0.35 2.49 -0.39
C MET A 61 1.31 3.49 0.25
N VAL A 62 2.62 3.23 0.20
CA VAL A 62 3.64 4.17 0.72
C VAL A 62 3.54 5.51 0.00
N PHE A 63 3.45 5.48 -1.33
CA PHE A 63 3.31 6.69 -2.13
C PHE A 63 2.05 7.48 -1.77
N GLY A 64 0.89 6.82 -1.69
CA GLY A 64 -0.37 7.45 -1.29
C GLY A 64 -0.31 8.07 0.11
N TYR A 65 0.33 7.38 1.07
CA TYR A 65 0.52 7.91 2.42
C TYR A 65 1.36 9.19 2.43
N LEU A 66 2.48 9.23 1.68
CA LEU A 66 3.33 10.42 1.56
C LEU A 66 2.59 11.60 0.92
N VAL A 67 1.77 11.35 -0.10
CA VAL A 67 0.94 12.37 -0.75
C VAL A 67 -0.07 12.97 0.23
N ILE A 68 -0.81 12.14 0.97
CA ILE A 68 -1.80 12.62 1.96
C ILE A 68 -1.10 13.41 3.08
N TYR A 69 0.04 12.93 3.54
CA TYR A 69 0.82 13.59 4.59
C TYR A 69 1.30 14.97 4.16
N THR A 70 1.87 15.08 2.95
CA THR A 70 2.34 16.36 2.41
C THR A 70 1.19 17.35 2.18
N ILE A 71 0.05 16.90 1.63
CA ILE A 71 -1.15 17.73 1.46
C ILE A 71 -1.65 18.25 2.82
N THR A 72 -1.74 17.37 3.81
CA THR A 72 -2.22 17.73 5.16
C THR A 72 -1.36 18.81 5.78
N ILE A 73 -0.03 18.66 5.76
CA ILE A 73 0.91 19.67 6.30
C ILE A 73 0.74 21.01 5.56
N ARG A 74 0.64 20.99 4.23
CA ARG A 74 0.48 22.21 3.44
C ARG A 74 -0.82 22.94 3.78
N CYS A 75 -1.92 22.22 3.89
CA CYS A 75 -3.21 22.79 4.30
C CYS A 75 -3.13 23.38 5.72
N SER A 76 -2.59 22.64 6.70
CA SER A 76 -2.44 23.14 8.08
C SER A 76 -1.57 24.40 8.16
N THR A 77 -0.49 24.45 7.37
CA THR A 77 0.41 25.63 7.32
C THR A 77 -0.32 26.85 6.75
N LEU A 78 -1.08 26.68 5.66
CA LEU A 78 -1.86 27.77 5.06
C LEU A 78 -2.93 28.31 6.02
N VAL A 79 -3.68 27.41 6.67
CA VAL A 79 -4.70 27.81 7.66
C VAL A 79 -4.06 28.61 8.80
N LEU A 80 -2.96 28.13 9.36
CA LEU A 80 -2.23 28.84 10.42
C LEU A 80 -1.79 30.23 9.97
N PHE A 81 -1.25 30.36 8.75
CA PHE A 81 -0.85 31.65 8.19
C PHE A 81 -2.02 32.64 8.11
N TYR A 82 -3.19 32.20 7.63
CA TYR A 82 -4.39 33.05 7.57
C TYR A 82 -4.90 33.44 8.97
N LEU A 83 -4.85 32.52 9.94
CA LEU A 83 -5.24 32.81 11.32
C LEU A 83 -4.31 33.83 11.98
N LEU A 84 -3.00 33.68 11.82
CA LEU A 84 -2.01 34.62 12.33
C LEU A 84 -2.18 36.00 11.72
N ARG A 85 -2.40 36.09 10.40
CA ARG A 85 -2.69 37.37 9.73
C ARG A 85 -3.98 38.01 10.26
N SER A 86 -5.03 37.23 10.46
CA SER A 86 -6.31 37.73 10.99
C SER A 86 -6.18 38.22 12.42
N LEU A 87 -5.41 37.53 13.27
CA LEU A 87 -5.10 37.96 14.63
C LEU A 87 -4.27 39.26 14.64
N TYR A 88 -3.23 39.34 13.80
CA TYR A 88 -2.41 40.55 13.66
C TYR A 88 -3.24 41.77 13.27
N LEU A 89 -4.12 41.65 12.26
CA LEU A 89 -5.01 42.73 11.85
C LEU A 89 -5.96 43.18 12.97
N ARG A 90 -6.45 42.26 13.80
CA ARG A 90 -7.28 42.58 14.97
C ARG A 90 -6.52 43.25 16.12
N LEU A 91 -5.20 43.10 16.18
CA LEU A 91 -4.36 43.77 17.18
C LEU A 91 -3.93 45.18 16.72
N CYS A 92 -3.92 45.43 15.41
CA CYS A 92 -3.53 46.71 14.82
C CYS A 92 -4.70 47.68 14.58
N ILE A 93 -5.95 47.22 14.64
CA ILE A 93 -7.18 48.03 14.58
C ILE A 93 -7.74 48.15 15.99
#